data_AF-A0A7X9IZ98-F1
#
_entry.id   AF-A0A7X9IZ98-F1
#
_cell.length_a   1.000
_cell.length_b   1.000
_cell.length_c   1.000
_cell.angle_alpha   90.00
_cell.angle_beta   90.00
_cell.angle_gamma   90.00
#
_symmetry.space_group_name_H-M   'P 1'
#
loop_
_entity.id
_entity.type
_entity.pdbx_description
1 polymer ?
#
loop_
_entity_poly.entity_id
_entity_poly.type
_entity_poly.pdbx_seq_one_letter_code
_entity_poly.pdbx_strand_id
1 'polypeptide(L)'
;MTSHPKPGPGDLTLRGGTLGAAATVLLALSLPACKDGSDDPCDGVTCSSRGYCVTDAGTADCACIDRYHPVALSCVENDPGDACSGVECTGHGDCVLDGDLPTCVCDPGYHHPDGYELHCVEDLTDGPGAKKSKHDLPGDPGRS
;
A
#
# COMPACT_ATOMS: atom_id res chain seq x y z
N MET A 1 -29.25 14.83 29.17
CA MET A 1 -27.93 14.48 28.58
C MET A 1 -26.88 14.79 29.63
N THR A 2 -26.34 13.71 30.17
CA THR A 2 -25.77 13.61 31.52
C THR A 2 -24.33 14.13 31.56
N SER A 3 -24.10 15.19 32.33
CA SER A 3 -22.74 15.64 32.69
C SER A 3 -22.16 14.65 33.70
N HIS A 4 -21.24 13.78 33.24
CA HIS A 4 -20.42 12.97 34.13
C HIS A 4 -19.09 13.70 34.41
N PRO A 5 -18.75 13.94 35.69
CA PRO A 5 -17.50 14.60 36.07
C PRO A 5 -16.28 13.66 35.94
N LYS A 6 -15.13 14.28 35.62
CA LYS A 6 -13.80 13.72 35.45
C LYS A 6 -13.24 13.12 36.76
N PRO A 7 -12.65 11.91 36.77
CA PRO A 7 -11.97 11.38 37.94
C PRO A 7 -10.61 12.07 38.13
N GLY A 8 -10.40 12.67 39.31
CA GLY A 8 -9.11 13.18 39.77
C GLY A 8 -8.23 12.07 40.36
N PRO A 9 -6.93 12.34 40.58
CA PRO A 9 -6.00 11.36 41.14
C PRO A 9 -6.28 11.17 42.63
N GLY A 10 -6.89 10.04 42.97
CA GLY A 10 -7.07 9.58 44.35
C GLY A 10 -5.85 8.82 44.84
N ASP A 11 -5.21 9.38 45.86
CA ASP A 11 -4.06 8.86 46.57
C ASP A 11 -4.39 7.61 47.42
N LEU A 12 -3.52 6.62 47.31
CA LEU A 12 -3.04 5.70 48.36
C LEU A 12 -4.05 4.83 49.15
N THR A 13 -3.94 3.50 48.99
CA THR A 13 -3.82 2.62 50.17
C THR A 13 -2.96 1.40 49.85
N LEU A 14 -1.70 1.48 50.28
CA LEU A 14 -0.77 0.36 50.35
C LEU A 14 -1.24 -0.58 51.47
N ARG A 15 -1.81 -1.74 51.15
CA ARG A 15 -1.97 -2.84 52.10
C ARG A 15 -1.06 -3.99 51.66
N GLY A 16 0.09 -4.07 52.33
CA GLY A 16 0.98 -5.22 52.23
C GLY A 16 0.25 -6.49 52.65
N GLY A 17 0.15 -7.42 51.70
CA GLY A 17 -0.15 -8.82 51.95
C GLY A 17 1.13 -9.61 51.70
N THR A 18 1.78 -10.04 52.77
CA THR A 18 2.72 -11.16 52.73
C THR A 18 1.95 -12.46 52.48
N LEU A 19 2.68 -13.50 52.09
CA LEU A 19 2.29 -14.91 51.93
C LEU A 19 1.80 -15.35 50.53
N GLY A 20 2.62 -16.17 49.87
CA GLY A 20 2.16 -17.03 48.78
C GLY A 20 3.27 -17.44 47.83
N ALA A 21 3.94 -18.56 48.12
CA ALA A 21 4.91 -19.17 47.25
C ALA A 21 4.28 -19.61 45.91
N ALA A 22 4.83 -19.13 44.79
CA ALA A 22 4.81 -19.83 43.52
C ALA A 22 6.00 -19.31 42.72
N ALA A 23 7.04 -20.14 42.59
CA ALA A 23 8.11 -19.88 41.64
C ALA A 23 7.55 -20.01 40.22
N THR A 24 6.94 -18.93 39.72
CA THR A 24 6.72 -18.76 38.29
C THR A 24 8.08 -18.43 37.70
N VAL A 25 8.75 -19.46 37.18
CA VAL A 25 9.79 -19.26 36.18
C VAL A 25 9.08 -18.63 34.98
N LEU A 26 9.00 -17.29 35.00
CA LEU A 26 8.76 -16.49 33.82
C LEU A 26 9.98 -16.72 32.93
N LEU A 27 9.92 -17.79 32.15
CA LEU A 27 10.66 -17.89 30.90
C LEU A 27 10.18 -16.72 30.05
N ALA A 28 10.82 -15.57 30.26
CA ALA A 28 10.92 -14.52 29.27
C ALA A 28 11.68 -15.13 28.10
N LEU A 29 10.98 -15.90 27.27
CA LEU A 29 11.35 -16.01 25.87
C LEU A 29 11.11 -14.63 25.29
N SER A 30 12.08 -13.75 25.52
CA SER A 30 12.43 -12.69 24.61
C SER A 30 12.80 -13.37 23.30
N LEU A 31 11.77 -13.74 22.56
CA LEU A 31 11.89 -14.02 21.13
C LEU A 31 12.64 -12.82 20.58
N PRO A 32 13.81 -13.00 19.95
CA PRO A 32 14.36 -11.93 19.16
C PRO A 32 13.23 -11.55 18.19
N ALA A 33 12.71 -10.33 18.34
CA ALA A 33 11.99 -9.72 17.25
C ALA A 33 13.01 -9.74 16.11
N CYS A 34 12.87 -10.69 15.20
CA CYS A 34 13.51 -10.62 13.91
C CYS A 34 12.86 -9.42 13.22
N LYS A 35 13.28 -8.22 13.60
CA LYS A 35 13.26 -7.05 12.74
C LYS A 35 14.45 -7.30 11.81
N ASP A 36 14.29 -8.28 10.93
CA ASP A 36 15.15 -8.40 9.76
C ASP A 36 14.96 -7.08 9.03
N GLY A 37 15.96 -6.21 9.14
CA GLY A 37 15.96 -4.84 8.65
C GLY A 37 16.00 -4.77 7.13
N SER A 38 15.02 -5.38 6.47
CA SER A 38 14.45 -4.77 5.28
C SER A 38 13.37 -3.83 5.79
N ASP A 39 13.59 -2.52 5.65
CA ASP A 39 12.52 -1.55 5.78
C ASP A 39 11.55 -1.84 4.63
N ASP A 40 10.60 -2.76 4.85
CA ASP A 40 9.50 -2.99 3.95
C ASP A 40 8.80 -1.64 3.78
N PRO A 41 8.77 -1.06 2.56
CA PRO A 41 8.26 0.29 2.40
C PRO A 41 6.76 0.37 2.70
N CYS A 42 6.05 -0.77 2.65
CA CYS A 42 4.66 -0.88 3.05
C CYS A 42 4.44 -1.09 4.56
N ASP A 43 5.50 -1.17 5.40
CA ASP A 43 5.36 -1.30 6.86
C ASP A 43 4.62 -0.07 7.43
N GLY A 44 3.42 -0.31 7.96
CA GLY A 44 2.56 0.75 8.51
C GLY A 44 1.75 1.56 7.49
N VAL A 45 1.85 1.26 6.19
CA VAL A 45 1.07 1.93 5.15
C VAL A 45 -0.31 1.29 5.03
N THR A 46 -1.37 2.09 5.24
CA THR A 46 -2.76 1.60 5.24
C THR A 46 -3.54 1.92 3.97
N CYS A 47 -3.01 2.78 3.10
CA CYS A 47 -3.73 3.28 1.92
C CYS A 47 -5.14 3.77 2.25
N SER A 48 -5.29 4.44 3.39
CA SER A 48 -6.57 4.93 3.93
C SER A 48 -7.65 3.85 4.10
N SER A 49 -7.27 2.57 4.19
CA SER A 49 -8.19 1.41 4.20
C SER A 49 -9.09 1.33 2.96
N ARG A 50 -8.69 1.96 1.85
CA ARG A 50 -9.39 1.98 0.55
C ARG A 50 -8.51 1.44 -0.57
N GLY A 51 -7.51 0.66 -0.22
CA GLY A 51 -6.55 0.09 -1.15
C GLY A 51 -5.60 -0.87 -0.47
N TYR A 52 -4.61 -1.30 -1.23
CA TYR A 52 -3.55 -2.19 -0.79
C TYR A 52 -2.22 -1.50 -1.04
N CYS A 53 -1.28 -1.62 -0.10
CA CYS A 53 0.06 -1.10 -0.34
C CYS A 53 0.81 -2.05 -1.28
N VAL A 54 1.45 -1.47 -2.28
CA VAL A 54 2.35 -2.12 -3.22
C VAL A 54 3.72 -1.44 -3.15
N THR A 55 4.76 -2.15 -3.56
CA THR A 55 6.10 -1.57 -3.65
C THR A 55 6.43 -1.35 -5.11
N ASP A 56 6.70 -0.11 -5.48
CA ASP A 56 7.21 0.27 -6.80
C ASP A 56 8.60 0.88 -6.66
N ALA A 57 9.58 0.35 -7.40
CA ALA A 57 10.99 0.77 -7.34
C ALA A 57 11.59 0.92 -5.91
N GLY A 58 11.09 0.13 -4.94
CA GLY A 58 11.52 0.20 -3.54
C GLY A 58 10.84 1.30 -2.69
N THR A 59 9.85 1.97 -3.26
CA THR A 59 8.99 2.97 -2.59
C THR A 59 7.59 2.39 -2.38
N ALA A 60 6.92 2.84 -1.33
CA ALA A 60 5.55 2.45 -1.05
C ALA A 60 4.60 3.22 -1.97
N ASP A 61 3.63 2.51 -2.53
CA ASP A 61 2.55 3.11 -3.29
C ASP A 61 1.23 2.42 -2.97
N CYS A 62 0.12 3.09 -3.29
CA CYS A 62 -1.22 2.62 -2.98
C CYS A 62 -1.97 2.22 -4.24
N ALA A 63 -2.31 0.93 -4.29
CA ALA A 63 -3.28 0.40 -5.22
C ALA A 63 -4.69 0.60 -4.65
N CYS A 64 -5.39 1.60 -5.16
CA CYS A 64 -6.72 1.97 -4.69
C CYS A 64 -7.82 1.12 -5.32
N ILE A 65 -8.91 0.90 -4.57
CA ILE A 65 -10.11 0.25 -5.08
C ILE A 65 -10.87 1.17 -6.07
N ASP A 66 -11.84 0.61 -6.78
CA ASP A 66 -12.72 1.34 -7.69
C ASP A 66 -13.24 2.64 -7.08
N ARG A 67 -13.27 3.70 -7.91
CA ARG A 67 -13.68 5.07 -7.54
C ARG A 67 -12.72 5.81 -6.61
N TYR A 68 -11.52 5.26 -6.36
CA TYR A 68 -10.45 5.96 -5.65
C TYR A 68 -9.17 5.98 -6.49
N HIS A 69 -8.39 7.05 -6.37
CA HIS A 69 -7.07 7.18 -6.98
C HIS A 69 -6.00 7.44 -5.92
N PRO A 70 -4.74 7.05 -6.18
CA PRO A 70 -3.64 7.31 -5.27
C PRO A 70 -3.26 8.79 -5.29
N VAL A 71 -3.14 9.38 -4.10
CA VAL A 71 -2.48 10.66 -3.85
C VAL A 71 -1.48 10.42 -2.73
N ALA A 72 -0.20 10.29 -3.11
CA ALA A 72 0.85 9.77 -2.23
C ALA A 72 0.40 8.42 -1.61
N LEU A 73 0.43 8.28 -0.28
CA LEU A 73 0.06 7.04 0.42
C LEU A 73 -1.42 6.99 0.85
N SER A 74 -2.27 7.73 0.16
CA SER A 74 -3.70 7.81 0.46
C SER A 74 -4.54 7.56 -0.78
N CYS A 75 -5.64 6.85 -0.60
CA CYS A 75 -6.62 6.64 -1.65
C CYS A 75 -7.73 7.67 -1.49
N VAL A 76 -7.81 8.60 -2.44
CA VAL A 76 -8.76 9.71 -2.47
C VAL A 76 -9.88 9.35 -3.43
N GLU A 77 -11.13 9.66 -3.07
CA GLU A 77 -12.27 9.43 -3.94
C GLU A 77 -12.16 10.28 -5.22
N ASN A 78 -12.49 9.69 -6.36
CA ASN A 78 -12.45 10.38 -7.65
C ASN A 78 -13.50 11.50 -7.69
N ASP A 79 -13.16 12.61 -8.33
CA ASP A 79 -14.11 13.71 -8.48
C ASP A 79 -15.28 13.28 -9.40
N PRO A 80 -16.55 13.46 -8.99
CA PRO A 80 -17.70 13.00 -9.76
C PRO A 80 -17.97 13.83 -11.02
N GLY A 81 -17.39 15.02 -11.14
CA GLY A 81 -17.45 15.89 -12.33
C GLY A 81 -16.24 15.76 -13.26
N ASP A 82 -15.10 15.31 -12.73
CA ASP A 82 -13.87 15.07 -13.49
C ASP A 82 -13.04 13.94 -12.86
N ALA A 83 -13.26 12.69 -13.28
CA ALA A 83 -12.62 11.55 -12.64
C ALA A 83 -11.08 11.51 -12.80
N CYS A 84 -10.51 12.29 -13.73
CA CYS A 84 -9.06 12.45 -13.89
C CYS A 84 -8.46 13.58 -13.05
N SER A 85 -9.29 14.36 -12.36
CA SER A 85 -8.83 15.43 -11.49
C SER A 85 -7.96 14.88 -10.35
N GLY A 86 -6.68 15.26 -10.34
CA GLY A 86 -5.70 14.82 -9.35
C GLY A 86 -5.08 13.43 -9.60
N VAL A 87 -5.39 12.79 -10.72
CA VAL A 87 -4.79 11.52 -11.12
C VAL A 87 -3.50 11.78 -11.89
N GLU A 88 -2.36 11.45 -11.29
CA GLU A 88 -1.04 11.75 -11.85
C GLU A 88 -0.44 10.60 -12.69
N CYS A 89 -1.07 9.42 -12.73
CA CYS A 89 -0.56 8.25 -13.46
C CYS A 89 0.93 7.95 -13.17
N THR A 90 1.29 7.99 -11.88
CA THR A 90 2.68 7.88 -11.37
C THR A 90 3.70 8.84 -12.01
N GLY A 91 3.23 9.89 -12.70
CA GLY A 91 4.05 10.84 -13.45
C GLY A 91 4.53 10.33 -14.82
N HIS A 92 4.07 9.17 -15.26
CA HIS A 92 4.56 8.45 -16.45
C HIS A 92 3.41 8.03 -17.39
N GLY A 93 2.37 8.84 -17.47
CA GLY A 93 1.27 8.62 -18.38
C GLY A 93 0.25 9.75 -18.34
N ASP A 94 -0.70 9.68 -19.26
CA ASP A 94 -1.82 10.61 -19.35
C ASP A 94 -3.09 9.95 -18.79
N CYS A 95 -3.81 10.66 -17.91
CA CYS A 95 -5.11 10.19 -17.46
C CYS A 95 -6.17 10.35 -18.55
N VAL A 96 -6.90 9.28 -18.83
CA VAL A 96 -8.06 9.25 -19.71
C VAL A 96 -9.24 8.55 -19.01
N LEU A 97 -10.42 8.63 -19.59
CA LEU A 97 -11.61 7.98 -19.04
C LEU A 97 -11.90 6.68 -19.80
N ASP A 98 -12.02 5.57 -19.07
CA ASP A 98 -12.71 4.37 -19.54
C ASP A 98 -14.14 4.36 -18.97
N GLY A 99 -15.07 4.85 -19.78
CA GLY A 99 -16.43 5.16 -19.31
C GLY A 99 -16.42 6.29 -18.27
N ASP A 100 -16.75 5.97 -17.02
CA ASP A 100 -16.80 6.91 -15.89
C ASP A 100 -15.63 6.72 -14.90
N LEU A 101 -14.67 5.86 -15.22
CA LEU A 101 -13.51 5.58 -14.37
C LEU A 101 -12.25 6.16 -15.01
N PRO A 102 -11.33 6.73 -14.21
CA PRO A 102 -10.03 7.13 -14.71
C PRO A 102 -9.20 5.88 -15.02
N THR A 103 -8.43 5.95 -16.09
CA THR A 103 -7.42 4.97 -16.48
C THR A 103 -6.21 5.71 -17.03
N CYS A 104 -5.03 5.14 -16.92
CA CYS A 104 -3.80 5.75 -17.42
C CYS A 104 -3.44 5.23 -18.80
N VAL A 105 -3.00 6.12 -19.68
CA VAL A 105 -2.27 5.75 -20.89
C VAL A 105 -0.80 5.94 -20.57
N CYS A 106 -0.11 4.85 -20.28
CA CYS A 106 1.30 4.91 -19.90
C CYS A 106 2.19 5.36 -21.07
N ASP A 107 3.22 6.13 -20.73
CA ASP A 107 4.25 6.58 -21.66
C ASP A 107 5.03 5.40 -22.25
N PRO A 108 5.68 5.56 -23.43
CA PRO A 108 6.54 4.53 -23.98
C PRO A 108 7.63 4.08 -23.00
N GLY A 109 7.71 2.77 -22.76
CA GLY A 109 8.62 2.18 -21.77
C GLY A 109 8.02 2.03 -20.37
N TYR A 110 6.72 2.30 -20.21
CA TYR A 110 5.95 2.03 -19.00
C TYR A 110 4.72 1.16 -19.32
N HIS A 111 4.31 0.35 -18.36
CA HIS A 111 3.12 -0.51 -18.46
C HIS A 111 2.28 -0.49 -17.18
N HIS A 112 1.04 -0.95 -17.30
CA HIS A 112 0.21 -1.24 -16.15
C HIS A 112 0.70 -2.52 -15.46
N PRO A 113 1.02 -2.49 -14.16
CA PRO A 113 1.21 -3.73 -13.43
C PRO A 113 -0.14 -4.46 -13.31
N ASP A 114 -0.09 -5.78 -13.14
CA ASP A 114 -1.29 -6.65 -13.16
C ASP A 114 -2.37 -6.15 -12.17
N GLY A 115 -3.48 -5.63 -12.69
CA GLY A 115 -4.62 -5.19 -11.90
C GLY A 115 -4.55 -3.74 -11.39
N TYR A 116 -3.65 -2.90 -11.92
CA TYR A 116 -3.48 -1.51 -11.49
C TYR A 116 -3.52 -0.54 -12.69
N GLU A 117 -4.73 -0.20 -13.14
CA GLU A 117 -4.97 0.65 -14.32
C GLU A 117 -4.66 2.15 -14.09
N LEU A 118 -4.27 2.54 -12.88
CA LEU A 118 -3.88 3.90 -12.51
C LEU A 118 -2.37 4.03 -12.24
N HIS A 119 -1.61 2.95 -12.44
CA HIS A 119 -0.18 2.88 -12.17
C HIS A 119 0.58 2.60 -13.45
N CYS A 120 1.58 3.43 -13.74
CA CYS A 120 2.51 3.22 -14.83
C CYS A 120 3.88 2.89 -14.23
N VAL A 121 4.30 1.64 -14.37
CA VAL A 121 5.60 1.15 -13.90
C VAL A 121 6.55 0.96 -15.06
N GLU A 122 7.83 1.20 -14.83
CA GLU A 122 8.85 1.08 -15.86
C GLU A 122 8.95 -0.36 -16.37
N ASP A 123 9.09 -0.52 -17.68
CA ASP A 123 9.46 -1.79 -18.28
C ASP A 123 10.88 -2.14 -17.82
N LEU A 124 11.02 -3.18 -17.02
CA LEU A 124 12.32 -3.72 -16.61
C LEU A 124 13.04 -4.33 -17.82
N THR A 125 13.64 -3.47 -18.63
CA THR A 125 14.60 -3.85 -19.66
C THR A 125 15.94 -4.11 -18.97
N ASP A 126 16.32 -5.40 -18.90
CA ASP A 126 17.63 -5.92 -18.46
C ASP A 126 17.86 -6.21 -16.95
N GLY A 127 16.99 -7.01 -16.32
CA GLY A 127 17.26 -7.68 -15.04
C GLY A 127 16.97 -9.20 -15.04
N PRO A 128 17.72 -10.04 -14.28
CA PRO A 128 17.47 -11.48 -14.16
C PRO A 128 16.20 -11.75 -13.34
N GLY A 129 15.04 -11.53 -13.95
CA GLY A 129 13.75 -11.70 -13.29
C GLY A 129 12.53 -11.34 -14.14
N ALA A 130 12.70 -10.63 -15.27
CA ALA A 130 11.60 -10.27 -16.14
C ALA A 130 10.92 -11.52 -16.74
N LYS A 131 9.77 -11.89 -16.18
CA LYS A 131 8.78 -12.76 -16.83
C LYS A 131 8.29 -11.99 -18.06
N LYS A 132 8.90 -12.26 -19.21
CA LYS A 132 8.43 -11.76 -20.52
C LYS A 132 6.93 -12.00 -20.60
N SER A 133 6.13 -10.93 -20.54
CA SER A 133 4.71 -11.01 -20.82
C SER A 133 4.61 -11.45 -22.28
N LYS A 134 4.05 -12.63 -22.46
CA LYS A 134 3.95 -13.47 -23.66
C LYS A 134 3.17 -12.86 -24.84
N HIS A 135 3.40 -11.58 -25.13
CA HIS A 135 2.79 -10.87 -26.26
C HIS A 135 3.82 -10.32 -27.27
N ASP A 136 5.11 -10.66 -27.12
CA ASP A 136 6.07 -10.58 -28.22
C ASP A 136 5.76 -11.67 -29.25
N LEU A 137 4.76 -11.44 -30.11
CA LEU A 137 4.67 -12.12 -31.40
C LEU A 137 5.58 -11.38 -32.37
N PRO A 138 6.80 -11.87 -32.66
CA PRO A 138 7.57 -11.32 -33.77
C PRO A 138 6.78 -11.57 -35.05
N GLY A 139 6.56 -10.48 -35.78
CA GLY A 139 5.77 -10.42 -36.99
C GLY A 139 6.05 -11.57 -37.96
N ASP A 140 4.95 -12.10 -38.46
CA ASP A 140 4.84 -12.94 -39.65
C ASP A 140 5.48 -12.23 -40.85
N PRO A 141 6.57 -12.74 -41.44
CA PRO A 141 6.94 -12.41 -42.79
C PRO A 141 6.50 -13.58 -43.67
N GLY A 142 5.28 -13.48 -44.22
CA GLY A 142 4.87 -14.38 -45.29
C GLY A 142 5.90 -14.40 -46.43
N ARG A 143 6.48 -15.57 -46.70
CA ARG A 143 7.13 -16.03 -47.96
C ARG A 143 7.74 -17.41 -47.69
N SER A 144 7.55 -18.49 -48.44
CA SER A 144 7.10 -18.73 -49.83
C SER A 144 6.46 -20.10 -49.93
#